data_AF-A0A6L4WUV9-F1
#
_entry.id   AF-A0A6L4WUV9-F1
#
_cell.length_a   1.000
_cell.length_b   1.000
_cell.length_c   1.000
_cell.angle_alpha   90.00
_cell.angle_beta   90.00
_cell.angle_gamma   90.00
#
_symmetry.space_group_name_H-M   'P 1'
#
loop_
_entity.id
_entity.type
_entity.pdbx_description
1 polymer ?
#
loop_
_entity_poly.entity_id
_entity_poly.type
_entity_poly.pdbx_seq_one_letter_code
_entity_poly.pdbx_strand_id
1 'polypeptide(L)'
;MDKWNTRATIKNTSFLSTFFDKTKEGKSFFSYRMKRWIVVISIHLLFFLSFAIDIQTLEGTLNGSRILGFHLIDPFTTIQVFLATYHLPINVIIGTSTIIIFYLFVGGKSYCSWVCPYGIISEIGEKLHNTLVTKKIIKERKFDHRVRHIFWFMFIIMAFTSGYLVFETFNVVGILSRFIAYGWSLALGWVLIVFLLEVFFSRRAWCTYLCPIGTTYGYIGKVSALRVQWNDNCDHCMVCHDVCFENQVLDLTKAKYDKQREEKGIKTQYVTGADCTLCGRCIDVCHADALKFDFRLKGLV
;
A
#
# COMPACT_ATOMS: atom_id res chain seq x y z
N MET A 1 -4.59 19.07 9.18
CA MET A 1 -4.21 18.55 10.49
C MET A 1 -3.05 19.39 10.98
N ASP A 2 -3.14 19.89 12.21
CA ASP A 2 -2.06 20.67 12.82
C ASP A 2 -1.35 19.79 13.83
N LYS A 3 -0.35 19.05 13.32
CA LYS A 3 0.44 18.11 14.15
C LYS A 3 1.30 18.83 15.20
N TRP A 4 1.62 20.11 14.99
CA TRP A 4 2.53 20.87 15.85
C TRP A 4 1.81 21.50 17.05
N ASN A 5 0.70 22.21 16.79
CA ASN A 5 0.04 22.99 17.83
C ASN A 5 -1.08 22.21 18.53
N THR A 6 -1.82 21.37 17.79
CA THR A 6 -3.02 20.69 18.33
C THR A 6 -2.82 19.20 18.61
N ARG A 7 -1.65 18.64 18.25
CA ARG A 7 -1.36 17.20 18.26
C ARG A 7 -2.52 16.36 17.69
N ALA A 8 -3.22 16.92 16.69
CA ALA A 8 -4.45 16.33 16.20
C ALA A 8 -4.15 14.97 15.54
N THR A 9 -4.87 13.94 15.96
CA THR A 9 -4.72 12.58 15.41
C THR A 9 -5.76 12.31 14.32
N ILE A 10 -5.47 11.40 13.40
CA ILE A 10 -6.40 11.01 12.32
C ILE A 10 -7.72 10.44 12.88
N LYS A 11 -7.70 9.92 14.11
CA LYS A 11 -8.89 9.39 14.78
C LYS A 11 -9.89 10.51 15.10
N ASN A 12 -9.41 11.62 15.66
CA ASN A 12 -10.22 12.71 16.18
C ASN A 12 -10.49 13.83 15.16
N THR A 13 -9.93 13.72 13.97
CA THR A 13 -10.07 14.71 12.89
C THR A 13 -11.03 14.24 11.80
N SER A 14 -11.68 15.20 11.14
CA SER A 14 -12.53 14.92 9.98
C SER A 14 -11.68 14.38 8.84
N PHE A 15 -12.23 13.50 8.01
CA PHE A 15 -11.49 12.89 6.91
C PHE A 15 -10.88 13.94 5.96
N LEU A 16 -11.65 14.98 5.63
CA LEU A 16 -11.17 16.07 4.76
C LEU A 16 -10.03 16.89 5.39
N SER A 17 -10.04 17.07 6.72
CA SER A 17 -8.97 17.83 7.39
C SER A 17 -7.60 17.12 7.39
N THR A 18 -7.56 15.84 7.02
CA THR A 18 -6.32 15.05 6.92
C THR A 18 -5.62 15.18 5.58
N PHE A 19 -6.20 15.88 4.61
CA PHE A 19 -5.57 16.13 3.31
C PHE A 19 -4.55 17.27 3.35
N PHE A 20 -4.74 18.20 4.28
CA PHE A 20 -3.87 19.37 4.45
C PHE A 20 -3.09 19.22 5.74
N ASP A 21 -1.79 19.46 5.74
CA ASP A 21 -0.98 19.57 6.96
C ASP A 21 -0.50 21.01 7.14
N LYS A 22 -0.13 21.38 8.37
CA LYS A 22 0.40 22.70 8.69
C LYS A 22 1.89 22.62 9.03
N THR A 23 2.66 23.62 8.63
CA THR A 23 4.03 23.83 9.13
C THR A 23 3.99 24.40 10.56
N LYS A 24 5.16 24.47 11.24
CA LYS A 24 5.28 25.14 12.55
C LYS A 24 4.81 26.60 12.49
N GLU A 25 4.98 27.25 11.35
CA GLU A 25 4.57 28.63 11.06
C GLU A 25 3.09 28.76 10.66
N GLY A 26 2.34 27.65 10.62
CA GLY A 26 0.91 27.64 10.29
C GLY A 26 0.57 27.65 8.79
N LYS A 27 1.56 27.57 7.89
CA LYS A 27 1.31 27.46 6.44
C LYS A 27 0.73 26.10 6.09
N SER A 28 -0.34 26.08 5.31
CA SER A 28 -1.01 24.86 4.85
C SER A 28 -0.29 24.29 3.63
N PHE A 29 -0.04 22.98 3.63
CA PHE A 29 0.52 22.24 2.49
C PHE A 29 -0.18 20.88 2.32
N PHE A 30 0.01 20.24 1.17
CA PHE A 30 -0.57 18.92 0.91
C PHE A 30 0.16 17.81 1.67
N SER A 31 -0.59 17.10 2.52
CA SER A 31 -0.15 15.87 3.20
C SER A 31 0.25 14.77 2.21
N TYR A 32 0.98 13.76 2.67
CA TYR A 32 1.25 12.58 1.85
C TYR A 32 -0.03 11.85 1.46
N ARG A 33 -1.06 11.84 2.32
CA ARG A 33 -2.39 11.34 1.97
C ARG A 33 -2.97 12.02 0.72
N MET A 34 -2.94 13.35 0.64
CA MET A 34 -3.45 14.08 -0.53
C MET A 34 -2.64 13.81 -1.79
N LYS A 35 -1.31 13.87 -1.69
CA LYS A 35 -0.43 13.58 -2.83
C LYS A 35 -0.71 12.20 -3.40
N ARG A 36 -0.89 11.20 -2.53
CA ARG A 36 -1.20 9.83 -2.92
C ARG A 36 -2.55 9.70 -3.62
N TRP A 37 -3.58 10.38 -3.13
CA TRP A 37 -4.90 10.40 -3.77
C TRP A 37 -4.83 11.03 -5.17
N ILE A 38 -4.13 12.15 -5.30
CA ILE A 38 -3.88 12.79 -6.60
C ILE A 38 -3.19 11.80 -7.55
N VAL A 39 -2.11 11.14 -7.12
CA VAL A 39 -1.37 10.20 -7.97
C VAL A 39 -2.24 9.02 -8.42
N VAL A 40 -2.95 8.37 -7.49
CA VAL A 40 -3.82 7.22 -7.83
C VAL A 40 -4.93 7.66 -8.79
N ILE A 41 -5.61 8.78 -8.51
CA ILE A 41 -6.69 9.29 -9.37
C ILE A 41 -6.14 9.66 -10.75
N SER A 42 -5.00 10.34 -10.82
CA SER A 42 -4.37 10.72 -12.10
C SER A 42 -3.98 9.50 -12.94
N ILE A 43 -3.40 8.45 -12.34
CA ILE A 43 -3.06 7.21 -13.06
C ILE A 43 -4.34 6.57 -13.63
N HIS A 44 -5.40 6.49 -12.84
CA HIS A 44 -6.66 5.85 -13.24
C HIS A 44 -7.45 6.67 -14.26
N LEU A 45 -7.40 7.99 -14.15
CA LEU A 45 -7.92 8.90 -15.15
C LEU A 45 -7.18 8.72 -16.47
N LEU A 46 -5.86 8.51 -16.45
CA LEU A 46 -5.08 8.21 -17.65
C LEU A 46 -5.50 6.89 -18.30
N PHE A 47 -5.71 5.82 -17.52
CA PHE A 47 -6.28 4.56 -18.03
C PHE A 47 -7.64 4.80 -18.71
N PHE A 48 -8.53 5.55 -18.06
CA PHE A 48 -9.86 5.85 -18.60
C PHE A 48 -9.80 6.70 -19.86
N LEU A 49 -9.01 7.78 -19.86
CA LEU A 49 -8.84 8.66 -21.02
C LEU A 49 -8.16 7.95 -22.19
N SER A 50 -7.17 7.10 -21.92
CA SER A 50 -6.51 6.32 -22.97
C SER A 50 -7.47 5.36 -23.66
N PHE A 51 -8.45 4.79 -22.94
CA PHE A 51 -9.49 3.96 -23.52
C PHE A 51 -10.59 4.79 -24.22
N ALA A 52 -11.05 5.88 -23.59
CA ALA A 52 -12.16 6.68 -24.10
C ALA A 52 -11.81 7.52 -25.33
N ILE A 53 -10.55 7.97 -25.44
CA ILE A 53 -10.06 8.84 -26.52
C ILE A 53 -9.12 8.07 -27.47
N ASP A 54 -8.87 6.78 -27.22
CA ASP A 54 -7.99 5.89 -28.01
C ASP A 54 -6.58 6.48 -28.23
N ILE A 55 -6.03 7.15 -27.21
CA ILE A 55 -4.71 7.82 -27.29
C ILE A 55 -3.56 6.79 -27.30
N GLN A 56 -3.84 5.47 -27.16
CA GLN A 56 -2.86 4.37 -27.13
C GLN A 56 -1.67 4.57 -26.15
N THR A 57 -1.81 5.49 -25.20
CA THR A 57 -0.72 5.83 -24.27
C THR A 57 -0.62 4.82 -23.15
N LEU A 58 -1.76 4.30 -22.69
CA LEU A 58 -1.82 3.35 -21.59
C LEU A 58 -2.93 2.33 -21.81
N GLU A 59 -2.54 1.15 -22.28
CA GLU A 59 -3.46 0.06 -22.64
C GLU A 59 -3.46 -1.05 -21.58
N GLY A 60 -4.59 -1.72 -21.40
CA GLY A 60 -4.72 -2.88 -20.52
C GLY A 60 -5.21 -2.55 -19.11
N THR A 61 -4.72 -3.28 -18.12
CA THR A 61 -5.18 -3.19 -16.72
C THR A 61 -4.00 -3.16 -15.76
N LEU A 62 -4.26 -2.90 -14.48
CA LEU A 62 -3.22 -2.90 -13.45
C LEU A 62 -2.45 -4.22 -13.28
N ASN A 63 -3.00 -5.35 -13.74
CA ASN A 63 -2.33 -6.66 -13.66
C ASN A 63 -1.44 -6.93 -14.88
N GLY A 64 -1.64 -6.17 -15.96
CA GLY A 64 -0.88 -6.22 -17.20
C GLY A 64 -1.28 -5.05 -18.08
N SER A 65 -0.38 -4.08 -18.25
CA SER A 65 -0.57 -2.89 -19.07
C SER A 65 0.56 -2.67 -20.05
N ARG A 66 0.34 -1.79 -21.02
CA ARG A 66 1.37 -1.25 -21.92
C ARG A 66 1.39 0.26 -21.76
N ILE A 67 2.54 0.84 -21.46
CA ILE A 67 2.74 2.29 -21.44
C ILE A 67 3.60 2.67 -22.64
N LEU A 68 3.05 3.42 -23.60
CA LEU A 68 3.78 3.86 -24.80
C LEU A 68 4.53 2.71 -25.50
N GLY A 69 3.90 1.52 -25.59
CA GLY A 69 4.50 0.31 -26.17
C GLY A 69 5.37 -0.53 -25.22
N PHE A 70 5.73 -0.04 -24.04
CA PHE A 70 6.46 -0.82 -23.03
C PHE A 70 5.50 -1.68 -22.20
N HIS A 71 5.75 -2.98 -22.15
CA HIS A 71 4.98 -3.92 -21.34
C HIS A 71 5.27 -3.72 -19.85
N LEU A 72 4.22 -3.77 -19.03
CA LEU A 72 4.26 -3.67 -17.58
C LEU A 72 3.37 -4.78 -17.03
N ILE A 73 3.96 -5.80 -16.41
CA ILE A 73 3.20 -6.96 -15.90
C ILE A 73 3.56 -7.20 -14.44
N ASP A 74 2.52 -7.38 -13.64
CA ASP A 74 2.66 -7.60 -12.21
C ASP A 74 3.45 -8.90 -11.92
N PRO A 75 4.44 -8.88 -11.01
CA PRO A 75 5.27 -10.06 -10.75
C PRO A 75 4.49 -11.26 -10.22
N PHE A 76 3.39 -11.07 -9.50
CA PHE A 76 2.55 -12.17 -9.05
C PHE A 76 1.79 -12.80 -10.22
N THR A 77 1.21 -11.98 -11.10
CA THR A 77 0.58 -12.45 -12.34
C THR A 77 1.57 -13.23 -13.20
N THR A 78 2.81 -12.77 -13.34
CA THR A 78 3.86 -13.48 -14.09
C THR A 78 4.16 -14.85 -13.51
N ILE A 79 4.26 -14.97 -12.19
CA ILE A 79 4.43 -16.27 -11.52
C ILE A 79 3.24 -17.19 -11.84
N GLN A 80 2.02 -16.69 -11.79
CA GLN A 80 0.84 -17.49 -12.12
C GLN A 80 0.79 -17.90 -13.59
N VAL A 81 1.11 -16.99 -14.52
CA VAL A 81 1.19 -17.31 -15.96
C VAL A 81 2.20 -18.42 -16.19
N PHE A 82 3.41 -18.29 -15.64
CA PHE A 82 4.44 -19.31 -15.79
C PHE A 82 4.00 -20.68 -15.27
N LEU A 83 3.39 -20.73 -14.09
CA LEU A 83 2.95 -21.98 -13.49
C LEU A 83 1.74 -22.60 -14.20
N ALA A 84 0.89 -21.78 -14.81
CA ALA A 84 -0.28 -22.23 -15.54
C ALA A 84 0.06 -22.75 -16.95
N THR A 85 0.96 -22.06 -17.67
CA THR A 85 1.24 -22.35 -19.08
C THR A 85 2.59 -23.03 -19.33
N TYR A 86 3.48 -23.05 -18.33
CA TYR A 86 4.88 -23.48 -18.43
C TYR A 86 5.72 -22.72 -19.47
N HIS A 87 5.17 -21.64 -20.03
CA HIS A 87 5.81 -20.83 -21.05
C HIS A 87 5.70 -19.35 -20.70
N LEU A 88 6.85 -18.66 -20.70
CA LEU A 88 6.92 -17.22 -20.50
C LEU A 88 7.26 -16.52 -21.82
N PRO A 89 6.31 -15.80 -22.44
CA PRO A 89 6.61 -14.94 -23.56
C PRO A 89 7.64 -13.88 -23.17
N ILE A 90 8.53 -13.52 -24.10
CA ILE A 90 9.60 -12.53 -23.88
C ILE A 90 9.03 -11.19 -23.38
N ASN A 91 7.87 -10.79 -23.90
CA ASN A 91 7.18 -9.56 -23.49
C ASN A 91 6.83 -9.54 -21.98
N VAL A 92 6.48 -10.71 -21.42
CA VAL A 92 6.17 -10.86 -19.99
C VAL A 92 7.43 -10.72 -19.15
N ILE A 93 8.54 -11.29 -19.60
CA ILE A 93 9.83 -11.21 -18.92
C ILE A 93 10.33 -9.76 -18.88
N ILE A 94 10.29 -9.07 -20.02
CA ILE A 94 10.70 -7.65 -20.12
C ILE A 94 9.84 -6.79 -19.20
N GLY A 95 8.52 -6.96 -19.24
CA GLY A 95 7.62 -6.13 -18.43
C GLY A 95 7.76 -6.38 -16.93
N THR A 96 7.90 -7.64 -16.52
CA THR A 96 8.10 -7.99 -15.11
C THR A 96 9.43 -7.48 -14.58
N SER A 97 10.50 -7.63 -15.35
CA SER A 97 11.84 -7.16 -14.97
C SER A 97 11.85 -5.64 -14.78
N THR A 98 11.19 -4.91 -15.68
CA THR A 98 11.07 -3.45 -15.61
C THR A 98 10.35 -3.01 -14.33
N ILE A 99 9.21 -3.64 -14.00
CA ILE A 99 8.47 -3.37 -12.78
C ILE A 99 9.29 -3.70 -11.53
N ILE A 100 9.96 -4.85 -11.49
CA ILE A 100 10.79 -5.25 -10.35
C ILE A 100 11.90 -4.22 -10.12
N ILE A 101 12.62 -3.82 -11.16
CA ILE A 101 13.68 -2.82 -11.06
C ILE A 101 13.13 -1.50 -10.52
N PHE A 102 12.03 -1.00 -11.09
CA PHE A 102 11.40 0.24 -10.62
C PHE A 102 11.02 0.18 -9.14
N TYR A 103 10.37 -0.91 -8.69
CA TYR A 103 9.95 -1.06 -7.29
C TYR A 103 11.07 -1.39 -6.33
N LEU A 104 12.23 -1.86 -6.80
CA LEU A 104 13.44 -1.92 -5.99
C LEU A 104 13.95 -0.51 -5.62
N PHE A 105 13.81 0.47 -6.51
CA PHE A 105 14.18 1.87 -6.19
C PHE A 105 13.11 2.57 -5.34
N VAL A 106 11.85 2.52 -5.77
CA VAL A 106 10.74 3.30 -5.18
C VAL A 106 10.18 2.65 -3.91
N GLY A 107 10.43 1.36 -3.69
CA GLY A 107 9.90 0.62 -2.55
C GLY A 107 8.81 -0.36 -2.95
N GLY A 108 9.01 -1.65 -2.66
CA GLY A 108 8.16 -2.74 -3.19
C GLY A 108 6.67 -2.52 -2.98
N LYS A 109 6.23 -2.45 -1.72
CA LYS A 109 4.81 -2.30 -1.35
C LYS A 109 4.24 -0.88 -1.58
N SER A 110 4.99 0.02 -2.21
CA SER A 110 4.50 1.37 -2.57
C SER A 110 3.37 1.31 -3.61
N TYR A 111 3.35 0.30 -4.48
CA TYR A 111 2.26 0.05 -5.43
C TYR A 111 0.89 0.07 -4.75
N CYS A 112 0.76 -0.62 -3.61
CA CYS A 112 -0.50 -0.72 -2.86
C CYS A 112 -1.02 0.63 -2.34
N SER A 113 -0.11 1.59 -2.12
CA SER A 113 -0.43 2.92 -1.63
C SER A 113 -0.65 3.92 -2.78
N TRP A 114 0.27 3.93 -3.74
CA TRP A 114 0.41 5.01 -4.74
C TRP A 114 -0.20 4.70 -6.09
N VAL A 115 -0.47 3.43 -6.39
CA VAL A 115 -1.02 3.00 -7.68
C VAL A 115 -2.38 2.34 -7.48
N CYS A 116 -2.53 1.47 -6.49
CA CYS A 116 -3.75 0.67 -6.33
C CYS A 116 -5.01 1.52 -6.00
N PRO A 117 -6.08 1.46 -6.82
CA PRO A 117 -7.32 2.21 -6.59
C PRO A 117 -8.09 1.66 -5.39
N TYR A 118 -7.99 0.34 -5.15
CA TYR A 118 -8.58 -0.29 -3.99
C TYR A 118 -7.93 0.20 -2.68
N GLY A 119 -6.69 0.68 -2.73
CA GLY A 119 -6.01 1.29 -1.59
C GLY A 119 -6.72 2.54 -1.05
N ILE A 120 -7.37 3.32 -1.92
CA ILE A 120 -8.21 4.48 -1.55
C ILE A 120 -9.51 3.99 -0.92
N ILE A 121 -10.20 3.05 -1.55
CA ILE A 121 -11.46 2.49 -1.04
C ILE A 121 -11.25 1.87 0.34
N SER A 122 -10.20 1.07 0.50
CA SER A 122 -9.84 0.43 1.76
C SER A 122 -9.46 1.45 2.84
N GLU A 123 -8.95 2.64 2.48
CA GLU A 123 -8.72 3.73 3.44
C GLU A 123 -10.01 4.40 3.92
N ILE A 124 -10.97 4.61 3.02
CA ILE A 124 -12.30 5.08 3.38
C ILE A 124 -12.97 4.04 4.29
N GLY A 125 -12.87 2.76 3.93
CA GLY A 125 -13.35 1.64 4.72
C GLY A 125 -12.72 1.59 6.11
N GLU A 126 -11.41 1.83 6.22
CA GLU A 126 -10.70 1.93 7.49
C GLU A 126 -11.25 3.07 8.37
N LYS A 127 -11.51 4.27 7.81
CA LYS A 127 -12.10 5.37 8.59
C LYS A 127 -13.51 5.03 9.05
N LEU A 128 -14.31 4.39 8.21
CA LEU A 128 -15.66 3.94 8.57
C LEU A 128 -15.61 2.88 9.68
N HIS A 129 -14.77 1.85 9.53
CA HIS A 129 -14.53 0.82 10.55
C HIS A 129 -14.11 1.45 11.88
N ASN A 130 -13.11 2.33 11.89
CA ASN A 130 -12.64 3.01 13.10
C ASN A 130 -13.76 3.84 13.77
N THR A 131 -14.63 4.44 12.98
CA THR A 131 -15.78 5.20 13.48
C THR A 131 -16.81 4.27 14.13
N LEU A 132 -17.11 3.14 13.50
CA LEU A 132 -18.02 2.12 14.03
C LEU A 132 -17.49 1.46 15.31
N VAL A 133 -16.18 1.17 15.36
CA VAL A 133 -15.50 0.67 16.57
C VAL A 133 -15.57 1.72 17.68
N THR A 134 -15.31 2.99 17.37
CA THR A 134 -15.36 4.07 18.38
C THR A 134 -16.78 4.26 18.93
N LYS A 135 -17.80 4.06 18.10
CA LYS A 135 -19.22 4.04 18.50
C LYS A 135 -19.65 2.75 19.21
N LYS A 136 -18.73 1.80 19.43
CA LYS A 136 -18.98 0.48 20.07
C LYS A 136 -20.02 -0.39 19.35
N ILE A 137 -20.27 -0.16 18.06
CA ILE A 137 -21.19 -0.98 17.25
C ILE A 137 -20.54 -2.32 16.88
N ILE A 138 -19.22 -2.30 16.64
CA ILE A 138 -18.42 -3.47 16.26
C ILE A 138 -17.19 -3.60 17.16
N LYS A 139 -16.68 -4.83 17.30
CA LYS A 139 -15.40 -5.11 17.99
C LYS A 139 -14.29 -5.22 16.97
N GLU A 140 -13.15 -4.59 17.24
CA GLU A 140 -11.95 -4.77 16.42
C GLU A 140 -11.44 -6.20 16.56
N ARG A 141 -11.24 -6.89 15.44
CA ARG A 141 -10.59 -8.20 15.39
C ARG A 141 -9.30 -8.09 14.60
N LYS A 142 -8.22 -8.64 15.17
CA LYS A 142 -6.92 -8.76 14.51
C LYS A 142 -6.66 -10.22 14.23
N PHE A 143 -6.18 -10.51 13.02
CA PHE A 143 -5.77 -11.85 12.62
C PHE A 143 -4.24 -11.91 12.53
N ASP A 144 -3.67 -13.11 12.48
CA ASP A 144 -2.24 -13.26 12.26
C ASP A 144 -1.89 -12.86 10.81
N HIS A 145 -0.89 -11.99 10.66
CA HIS A 145 -0.39 -11.54 9.37
C HIS A 145 0.21 -12.68 8.53
N ARG A 146 0.63 -13.79 9.17
CA ARG A 146 1.16 -14.99 8.48
C ARG A 146 0.16 -15.65 7.55
N VAL A 147 -1.14 -15.45 7.81
CA VAL A 147 -2.24 -15.97 6.97
C VAL A 147 -2.10 -15.51 5.51
N ARG A 148 -1.53 -14.32 5.29
CA ARG A 148 -1.22 -13.80 3.96
C ARG A 148 -0.30 -14.72 3.15
N HIS A 149 0.72 -15.29 3.79
CA HIS A 149 1.63 -16.21 3.11
C HIS A 149 0.93 -17.53 2.77
N ILE A 150 0.00 -17.98 3.61
CA ILE A 150 -0.83 -19.16 3.34
C ILE A 150 -1.67 -18.93 2.08
N PHE A 151 -2.36 -17.78 1.98
CA PHE A 151 -3.13 -17.43 0.79
C PHE A 151 -2.24 -17.28 -0.46
N TRP A 152 -1.05 -16.69 -0.31
CA TRP A 152 -0.09 -16.56 -1.41
C TRP A 152 0.32 -17.92 -1.98
N PHE A 153 0.72 -18.88 -1.13
CA PHE A 153 1.03 -20.24 -1.56
C PHE A 153 -0.20 -20.96 -2.12
N MET A 154 -1.37 -20.80 -1.50
CA MET A 154 -2.61 -21.40 -1.97
C MET A 154 -2.95 -20.97 -3.40
N PHE A 155 -2.91 -19.66 -3.72
CA PHE A 155 -3.20 -19.17 -5.06
C PHE A 155 -2.18 -19.62 -6.12
N ILE A 156 -0.93 -19.83 -5.71
CA ILE A 156 0.13 -20.38 -6.56
C ILE A 156 -0.11 -21.86 -6.87
N ILE A 157 -0.42 -22.66 -5.84
CA ILE A 157 -0.73 -24.09 -6.00
C ILE A 157 -1.98 -24.25 -6.87
N MET A 158 -3.02 -23.46 -6.62
CA MET A 158 -4.25 -23.51 -7.44
C MET A 158 -3.98 -23.13 -8.89
N ALA A 159 -3.14 -22.13 -9.15
CA ALA A 159 -2.77 -21.77 -10.52
C ALA A 159 -2.02 -22.91 -11.23
N PHE A 160 -1.08 -23.54 -10.53
CA PHE A 160 -0.34 -24.70 -11.03
C PHE A 160 -1.24 -25.91 -11.31
N THR A 161 -2.17 -26.24 -10.42
CA THR A 161 -3.03 -27.42 -10.59
C THR A 161 -4.17 -27.23 -11.59
N SER A 162 -4.70 -26.01 -11.70
CA SER A 162 -5.84 -25.73 -12.58
C SER A 162 -5.44 -25.30 -13.99
N GLY A 163 -4.23 -24.78 -14.19
CA GLY A 163 -3.83 -24.15 -15.45
C GLY A 163 -4.52 -22.79 -15.70
N TYR A 164 -5.23 -22.24 -14.71
CA TYR A 164 -5.92 -20.95 -14.80
C TYR A 164 -5.35 -19.93 -13.83
N LEU A 165 -5.49 -18.65 -14.17
CA LEU A 165 -5.15 -17.50 -13.33
C LEU A 165 -6.21 -17.29 -12.25
N VAL A 166 -6.37 -18.24 -11.32
CA VAL A 166 -7.47 -18.27 -10.33
C VAL A 166 -7.59 -16.96 -9.55
N PHE A 167 -6.47 -16.35 -9.19
CA PHE A 167 -6.50 -15.10 -8.43
C PHE A 167 -7.12 -13.94 -9.22
N GLU A 168 -6.92 -13.88 -10.55
CA GLU A 168 -7.44 -12.79 -11.39
C GLU A 168 -8.97 -12.71 -11.37
N THR A 169 -9.66 -13.83 -11.12
CA THR A 169 -11.12 -13.88 -10.97
C THR A 169 -11.59 -13.22 -9.68
N PHE A 170 -10.83 -13.35 -8.58
CA PHE A 170 -11.18 -12.78 -7.27
C PHE A 170 -10.48 -11.45 -6.98
N ASN A 171 -9.55 -11.05 -7.83
CA ASN A 171 -8.69 -9.90 -7.63
C ASN A 171 -9.51 -8.59 -7.67
N VAL A 172 -9.86 -8.06 -6.50
CA VAL A 172 -10.58 -6.78 -6.38
C VAL A 172 -9.83 -5.61 -7.00
N VAL A 173 -8.49 -5.66 -7.06
CA VAL A 173 -7.67 -4.63 -7.71
C VAL A 173 -7.87 -4.67 -9.22
N GLY A 174 -7.82 -5.87 -9.80
CA GLY A 174 -8.09 -6.10 -11.22
C GLY A 174 -9.52 -5.75 -11.61
N ILE A 175 -10.50 -6.18 -10.82
CA ILE A 175 -11.92 -5.86 -11.04
C ILE A 175 -12.15 -4.35 -11.01
N LEU A 176 -11.58 -3.64 -10.03
CA LEU A 176 -11.74 -2.19 -9.91
C LEU A 176 -11.02 -1.44 -11.04
N SER A 177 -9.82 -1.91 -11.44
CA SER A 177 -9.11 -1.36 -12.60
C SER A 177 -9.91 -1.51 -13.88
N ARG A 178 -10.49 -2.69 -14.13
CA ARG A 178 -11.38 -2.95 -15.28
C ARG A 178 -12.64 -2.10 -15.24
N PHE A 179 -13.21 -1.90 -14.04
CA PHE A 179 -14.36 -1.03 -13.88
C PHE A 179 -14.06 0.41 -14.27
N ILE A 180 -12.90 0.93 -13.86
CA ILE A 180 -12.51 2.30 -14.19
C ILE A 180 -12.18 2.43 -15.68
N ALA A 181 -11.52 1.45 -16.28
CA ALA A 181 -11.14 1.51 -17.68
C ALA A 181 -12.33 1.27 -18.64
N TYR A 182 -13.16 0.27 -18.38
CA TYR A 182 -14.16 -0.24 -19.32
C TYR A 182 -15.62 -0.02 -18.87
N GLY A 183 -15.84 0.46 -17.64
CA GLY A 183 -17.17 0.71 -17.10
C GLY A 183 -17.76 -0.47 -16.30
N TRP A 184 -19.08 -0.46 -16.12
CA TRP A 184 -19.80 -1.35 -15.21
C TRP A 184 -19.55 -2.85 -15.45
N SER A 185 -19.41 -3.62 -14.36
CA SER A 185 -19.33 -5.09 -14.42
C SER A 185 -20.02 -5.74 -13.23
N LEU A 186 -20.60 -6.94 -13.42
CA LEU A 186 -21.19 -7.75 -12.34
C LEU A 186 -20.18 -8.09 -11.23
N ALA A 187 -18.89 -8.15 -11.58
CA ALA A 187 -17.80 -8.42 -10.64
C ALA A 187 -17.67 -7.35 -9.54
N LEU A 188 -18.25 -6.16 -9.70
CA LEU A 188 -18.29 -5.14 -8.65
C LEU A 188 -19.05 -5.57 -7.39
N GLY A 189 -20.00 -6.50 -7.53
CA GLY A 189 -20.66 -7.10 -6.37
C GLY A 189 -19.66 -7.76 -5.42
N TRP A 190 -18.61 -8.39 -5.96
CA TRP A 190 -17.54 -8.96 -5.17
C TRP A 190 -16.71 -7.89 -4.45
N VAL A 191 -16.37 -6.79 -5.13
CA VAL A 191 -15.64 -5.66 -4.51
C VAL A 191 -16.44 -5.08 -3.35
N LEU A 192 -17.76 -4.94 -3.49
CA LEU A 192 -18.64 -4.47 -2.43
C LEU A 192 -18.66 -5.43 -1.24
N ILE A 193 -18.77 -6.74 -1.48
CA ILE A 193 -18.73 -7.76 -0.42
C ILE A 193 -17.42 -7.66 0.37
N VAL A 194 -16.28 -7.62 -0.33
CA VAL A 194 -14.97 -7.48 0.33
C VAL A 194 -14.89 -6.17 1.10
N PHE A 195 -15.34 -5.06 0.53
CA PHE A 195 -15.38 -3.77 1.22
C PHE A 195 -16.21 -3.82 2.51
N LEU A 196 -17.40 -4.44 2.48
CA LEU A 196 -18.24 -4.62 3.68
C LEU A 196 -17.53 -5.47 4.73
N LEU A 197 -16.86 -6.55 4.32
CA LEU A 197 -16.06 -7.36 5.24
C LEU A 197 -14.96 -6.54 5.92
N GLU A 198 -14.27 -5.65 5.20
CA GLU A 198 -13.28 -4.76 5.80
C GLU A 198 -13.88 -3.74 6.77
N VAL A 199 -15.07 -3.23 6.46
CA VAL A 199 -15.77 -2.26 7.32
C VAL A 199 -16.27 -2.89 8.61
N PHE A 200 -16.81 -4.12 8.55
CA PHE A 200 -17.46 -4.74 9.72
C PHE A 200 -16.55 -5.68 10.53
N PHE A 201 -15.58 -6.36 9.91
CA PHE A 201 -14.78 -7.38 10.58
C PHE A 201 -13.37 -6.92 10.94
N SER A 202 -12.61 -6.40 9.97
CA SER A 202 -11.21 -6.00 10.21
C SER A 202 -10.77 -4.88 9.27
N ARG A 203 -10.06 -3.90 9.84
CA ARG A 203 -9.38 -2.83 9.11
C ARG A 203 -8.56 -3.40 7.96
N ARG A 204 -8.90 -2.99 6.73
CA ARG A 204 -8.19 -3.37 5.49
C ARG A 204 -7.93 -4.87 5.33
N ALA A 205 -8.90 -5.71 5.68
CA ALA A 205 -8.76 -7.17 5.70
C ALA A 205 -8.17 -7.76 4.40
N TRP A 206 -8.61 -7.30 3.22
CA TRP A 206 -8.05 -7.80 1.95
C TRP A 206 -6.57 -7.47 1.81
N CYS A 207 -6.22 -6.20 2.01
CA CYS A 207 -4.85 -5.70 1.85
C CYS A 207 -3.88 -6.30 2.89
N THR A 208 -4.38 -6.61 4.10
CA THR A 208 -3.56 -7.08 5.23
C THR A 208 -3.46 -8.61 5.30
N TYR A 209 -4.49 -9.37 4.92
CA TYR A 209 -4.48 -10.83 5.11
C TYR A 209 -4.64 -11.66 3.85
N LEU A 210 -5.23 -11.11 2.77
CA LEU A 210 -5.67 -11.94 1.64
C LEU A 210 -4.91 -11.64 0.35
N CYS A 211 -4.49 -10.39 0.12
CA CYS A 211 -3.94 -9.94 -1.16
C CYS A 211 -2.54 -10.52 -1.44
N PRO A 212 -2.39 -11.44 -2.42
CA PRO A 212 -1.10 -12.02 -2.78
C PRO A 212 -0.20 -11.03 -3.52
N ILE A 213 -0.76 -10.10 -4.32
CA ILE A 213 -0.02 -9.01 -4.98
C ILE A 213 0.78 -8.22 -3.94
N GLY A 214 0.12 -7.79 -2.86
CA GLY A 214 0.79 -7.06 -1.78
C GLY A 214 1.89 -7.88 -1.10
N THR A 215 1.76 -9.20 -1.04
CA THR A 215 2.78 -10.12 -0.49
C THR A 215 4.02 -10.16 -1.37
N THR A 216 3.81 -10.32 -2.68
CA THR A 216 4.89 -10.33 -3.68
C THR A 216 5.68 -9.02 -3.65
N TYR A 217 4.98 -7.88 -3.64
CA TYR A 217 5.63 -6.57 -3.48
C TYR A 217 6.29 -6.38 -2.11
N GLY A 218 5.78 -7.00 -1.06
CA GLY A 218 6.43 -7.02 0.25
C GLY A 218 7.78 -7.74 0.22
N TYR A 219 7.87 -8.86 -0.50
CA TYR A 219 9.14 -9.57 -0.70
C TYR A 219 10.15 -8.73 -1.48
N ILE A 220 9.73 -8.06 -2.55
CA ILE A 220 10.58 -7.12 -3.31
C ILE A 220 11.01 -5.93 -2.41
N GLY A 221 10.10 -5.44 -1.58
CA GLY A 221 10.33 -4.34 -0.64
C GLY A 221 11.39 -4.63 0.43
N LYS A 222 11.72 -5.89 0.70
CA LYS A 222 12.81 -6.23 1.64
C LYS A 222 14.18 -5.74 1.17
N VAL A 223 14.37 -5.52 -0.13
CA VAL A 223 15.65 -5.06 -0.71
C VAL A 223 15.57 -3.60 -1.16
N SER A 224 14.40 -2.96 -1.07
CA SER A 224 14.21 -1.65 -1.69
C SER A 224 15.00 -0.50 -1.05
N ALA A 225 15.35 0.47 -1.89
CA ALA A 225 16.17 1.63 -1.55
C ALA A 225 15.40 2.69 -0.75
N LEU A 226 14.22 3.10 -1.21
CA LEU A 226 13.39 4.07 -0.49
C LEU A 226 12.76 3.42 0.75
N ARG A 227 12.97 4.04 1.92
CA ARG A 227 12.40 3.61 3.20
C ARG A 227 12.01 4.79 4.08
N VAL A 228 11.24 4.50 5.12
CA VAL A 228 11.04 5.43 6.21
C VAL A 228 12.23 5.30 7.17
N GLN A 229 12.88 6.40 7.47
CA GLN A 229 13.92 6.53 8.48
C GLN A 229 13.33 7.14 9.74
N TRP A 230 13.73 6.58 10.88
CA TRP A 230 13.48 7.08 12.22
C TRP A 230 14.73 7.77 12.78
N ASN A 231 14.55 8.84 13.56
CA ASN A 231 15.60 9.54 14.30
C ASN A 231 15.33 9.55 15.83
N ASP A 232 16.34 9.95 16.58
CA ASP A 232 16.35 10.09 18.04
C ASP A 232 15.47 11.22 18.60
N ASN A 233 14.86 12.07 17.77
CA ASN A 233 13.91 13.09 18.23
C ASN A 233 12.55 12.50 18.67
N CYS A 234 12.35 11.19 18.53
CA CYS A 234 11.08 10.54 18.85
C CYS A 234 10.76 10.60 20.36
N ASP A 235 9.55 11.05 20.69
CA ASP A 235 9.07 11.15 22.08
C ASP A 235 8.16 9.99 22.51
N HIS A 236 8.13 8.90 21.74
CA HIS A 236 7.35 7.69 22.01
C HIS A 236 5.85 7.91 22.24
N CYS A 237 5.25 8.94 21.63
CA CYS A 237 3.82 9.25 21.74
C CYS A 237 2.86 8.20 21.13
N MET A 238 3.37 7.23 20.36
CA MET A 238 2.62 6.14 19.70
C MET A 238 1.53 6.55 18.69
N VAL A 239 1.35 7.84 18.39
CA VAL A 239 0.38 8.33 17.39
C VAL A 239 0.62 7.73 16.00
N CYS A 240 1.90 7.49 15.65
CA CYS A 240 2.26 6.83 14.39
C CYS A 240 1.79 5.37 14.33
N HIS A 241 1.73 4.67 15.47
CA HIS A 241 1.31 3.27 15.59
C HIS A 241 -0.22 3.15 15.42
N ASP A 242 -0.97 4.09 15.97
CA ASP A 242 -2.45 4.14 15.85
C ASP A 242 -2.91 4.32 14.40
N VAL A 243 -2.13 5.07 13.63
CA VAL A 243 -2.45 5.48 12.26
C VAL A 243 -1.95 4.49 11.22
N CYS A 244 -0.92 3.71 11.55
CA CYS A 244 -0.41 2.66 10.68
C CYS A 244 -1.31 1.43 10.75
N PHE A 245 -1.82 0.97 9.60
CA PHE A 245 -2.63 -0.25 9.54
C PHE A 245 -1.76 -1.53 9.64
N GLU A 246 -0.46 -1.44 9.40
CA GLU A 246 0.54 -2.50 9.63
C GLU A 246 1.46 -2.05 10.78
N ASN A 247 0.89 -1.81 11.95
CA ASN A 247 1.57 -1.14 13.05
C ASN A 247 2.85 -1.86 13.54
N GLN A 248 2.97 -3.17 13.32
CA GLN A 248 4.15 -3.97 13.64
C GLN A 248 5.43 -3.46 12.95
N VAL A 249 5.33 -2.77 11.82
CA VAL A 249 6.51 -2.20 11.13
C VAL A 249 7.10 -1.02 11.89
N LEU A 250 6.32 -0.37 12.75
CA LEU A 250 6.74 0.77 13.57
C LEU A 250 7.12 0.36 15.00
N ASP A 251 7.36 -0.93 15.26
CA ASP A 251 7.75 -1.37 16.61
C ASP A 251 9.06 -0.73 17.11
N LEU A 252 9.90 -0.28 16.19
CA LEU A 252 11.07 0.53 16.48
C LEU A 252 10.73 1.88 17.18
N THR A 253 9.51 2.40 17.11
CA THR A 253 9.16 3.63 17.83
C THR A 253 8.79 3.39 19.30
N LYS A 254 8.80 2.13 19.77
CA LYS A 254 8.50 1.79 21.17
C LYS A 254 9.72 2.06 22.07
N ALA A 255 9.46 2.66 23.23
CA ALA A 255 10.50 3.01 24.22
C ALA A 255 11.33 1.81 24.73
N LYS A 256 10.81 0.58 24.61
CA LYS A 256 11.52 -0.64 24.98
C LYS A 256 12.89 -0.77 24.28
N TYR A 257 13.05 -0.19 23.09
CA TYR A 257 14.26 -0.33 22.30
C TYR A 257 15.31 0.78 22.55
N ASP A 258 15.04 1.77 23.40
CA ASP A 258 15.93 2.94 23.56
C ASP A 258 17.24 2.57 24.25
N LYS A 259 17.19 1.80 25.35
CA LYS A 259 18.41 1.35 26.04
C LYS A 259 19.38 0.63 25.10
N GLN A 260 18.86 -0.26 24.26
CA GLN A 260 19.66 -0.98 23.28
C GLN A 260 20.26 -0.06 22.20
N ARG A 261 19.61 1.06 21.89
CA ARG A 261 20.10 2.04 20.90
C ARG A 261 21.13 2.97 21.47
N GLU A 262 20.92 3.43 22.69
CA GLU A 262 21.88 4.25 23.43
C GLU A 262 23.19 3.48 23.62
N GLU A 263 23.11 2.22 24.05
CA GLU A 263 24.27 1.32 24.17
C GLU A 263 25.02 1.13 22.83
N LYS A 264 24.30 1.15 21.71
CA LYS A 264 24.87 0.99 20.35
C LYS A 264 25.17 2.32 19.65
N GLY A 265 24.92 3.46 20.30
CA GLY A 265 25.06 4.80 19.70
C GLY A 265 24.21 5.04 18.44
N ILE A 266 23.09 4.33 18.27
CA ILE A 266 22.25 4.39 17.05
C ILE A 266 21.34 5.62 17.11
N LYS A 267 21.69 6.67 16.36
CA LYS A 267 20.87 7.90 16.25
C LYS A 267 19.79 7.84 15.18
N THR A 268 19.95 6.98 14.17
CA THR A 268 18.96 6.81 13.12
C THR A 268 18.80 5.34 12.73
N GLN A 269 17.58 4.95 12.37
CA GLN A 269 17.28 3.57 12.00
C GLN A 269 16.22 3.52 10.90
N TYR A 270 16.36 2.61 9.95
CA TYR A 270 15.35 2.40 8.91
C TYR A 270 14.26 1.42 9.36
N VAL A 271 13.03 1.65 8.90
CA VAL A 271 11.94 0.67 9.00
C VAL A 271 12.29 -0.55 8.14
N THR A 272 12.51 -1.71 8.78
CA THR A 272 12.89 -2.95 8.09
C THR A 272 11.71 -3.84 7.72
N GLY A 273 10.52 -3.56 8.27
CA GLY A 273 9.32 -4.35 8.02
C GLY A 273 8.93 -4.36 6.55
N ALA A 274 8.88 -5.57 5.96
CA ALA A 274 8.47 -5.81 4.58
C ALA A 274 7.03 -5.36 4.29
N ASP A 275 6.22 -5.20 5.34
CA ASP A 275 4.82 -4.81 5.25
C ASP A 275 4.58 -3.30 5.10
N CYS A 276 5.63 -2.48 5.22
CA CYS A 276 5.51 -1.04 5.08
C CYS A 276 5.10 -0.69 3.64
N THR A 277 3.94 -0.05 3.49
CA THR A 277 3.41 0.38 2.18
C THR A 277 3.86 1.77 1.75
N LEU A 278 4.80 2.38 2.47
CA LEU A 278 5.33 3.72 2.19
C LEU A 278 4.22 4.77 1.95
N CYS A 279 3.13 4.67 2.72
CA CYS A 279 1.95 5.53 2.57
C CYS A 279 2.15 6.95 3.13
N GLY A 280 3.21 7.18 3.92
CA GLY A 280 3.56 8.48 4.50
C GLY A 280 2.70 8.94 5.67
N ARG A 281 1.63 8.22 6.03
CA ARG A 281 0.72 8.63 7.12
C ARG A 281 1.40 8.77 8.49
N CYS A 282 2.44 7.99 8.76
CA CYS A 282 3.21 8.11 10.00
C CYS A 282 4.04 9.42 10.06
N ILE A 283 4.44 9.95 8.90
CA ILE A 283 5.17 11.21 8.76
C ILE A 283 4.20 12.40 8.89
N ASP A 284 3.02 12.29 8.29
CA ASP A 284 1.95 13.29 8.39
C ASP A 284 1.54 13.55 9.86
N VAL A 285 1.58 12.53 10.73
CA VAL A 285 1.12 12.65 12.13
C VAL A 285 2.22 12.87 13.16
N CYS A 286 3.49 12.65 12.82
CA CYS A 286 4.58 12.77 13.79
C CYS A 286 4.88 14.24 14.10
N HIS A 287 4.61 14.67 15.33
CA HIS A 287 4.84 16.05 15.78
C HIS A 287 6.31 16.33 16.14
N ALA A 288 7.10 15.30 16.42
CA ALA A 288 8.53 15.43 16.69
C ALA A 288 9.39 15.40 15.41
N ASP A 289 8.75 15.26 14.24
CA ASP A 289 9.40 15.06 12.94
C ASP A 289 10.42 13.92 12.95
N ALA A 290 10.10 12.87 13.71
CA ALA A 290 11.00 11.77 13.94
C ALA A 290 11.03 10.73 12.81
N LEU A 291 10.12 10.85 11.84
CA LEU A 291 9.97 9.94 10.72
C LEU A 291 10.06 10.73 9.42
N LYS A 292 10.90 10.29 8.48
CA LYS A 292 11.03 10.88 7.15
C LYS A 292 11.28 9.82 6.09
N PHE A 293 10.99 10.13 4.82
CA PHE A 293 11.44 9.29 3.72
C PHE A 293 12.92 9.53 3.44
N ASP A 294 13.68 8.45 3.27
CA ASP A 294 15.10 8.52 2.93
C ASP A 294 15.51 7.31 2.09
N PHE A 295 16.60 7.47 1.34
CA PHE A 295 17.15 6.42 0.49
C PHE A 295 18.30 5.73 1.22
N ARG A 296 18.13 4.44 1.53
CA ARG A 296 19.15 3.61 2.21
C ARG A 296 20.49 3.58 1.46
N LEU A 297 20.46 3.75 0.14
CA LEU A 297 21.66 3.77 -0.70
C LEU A 297 22.57 4.98 -0.45
N LYS A 298 22.07 6.06 0.19
CA LYS A 298 22.90 7.21 0.55
C LYS A 298 23.98 6.90 1.59
N GLY A 299 23.85 5.81 2.36
CA GLY A 299 24.86 5.38 3.32
C GLY A 299 25.90 4.40 2.76
N LEU A 300 25.84 4.08 1.47
CA LEU A 300 26.79 3.21 0.75
C LEU A 300 27.73 3.99 -0.18
N VAL A 301 27.58 5.31 -0.24
CA VAL A 301 28.42 6.26 -1.01
C VAL A 301 29.13 7.18 -0.04
#